data_AF-A0A1M6PKF3-F1
#
_entry.id   AF-A0A1M6PKF3-F1
#
_cell.length_a   1.000
_cell.length_b   1.000
_cell.length_c   1.000
_cell.angle_alpha   90.00
_cell.angle_beta   90.00
_cell.angle_gamma   90.00
#
_symmetry.space_group_name_H-M   'P 1'
#
loop_
_entity.id
_entity.type
_entity.pdbx_description
1 polymer ?
#
loop_
_entity_poly.entity_id
_entity_poly.type
_entity_poly.pdbx_seq_one_letter_code
_entity_poly.pdbx_strand_id
1 'polypeptide(L)'
;MKKSNGIFVKINYKLNKREKALGKSISGVVRDINMSKYLLCAGRYNKNGGTIIFQANNLMEAEEIISNNPFSHAENYSFEILSQNRIALYN
;
A
#
# COMPACT_ATOMS: atom_id res chain seq x y z
N MET A 1 1.94 28.54 12.51
CA MET A 1 1.26 27.22 12.65
C MET A 1 2.32 26.15 12.86
N LYS A 2 2.24 25.32 13.91
CA LYS A 2 3.03 24.09 13.98
C LYS A 2 2.54 23.18 12.83
N LYS A 3 3.43 22.74 11.94
CA LYS A 3 3.08 21.73 10.93
C LYS A 3 2.57 20.50 11.68
N SER A 4 1.33 20.08 11.41
CA SER A 4 0.88 18.75 11.81
C SER A 4 1.74 17.74 11.06
N ASN A 5 2.19 16.70 11.76
CA ASN A 5 2.88 15.59 11.12
C ASN A 5 1.96 14.96 10.06
N GLY A 6 2.51 14.55 8.92
CA GLY A 6 1.78 13.79 7.91
C GLY A 6 1.43 12.39 8.41
N ILE A 7 0.32 11.83 7.92
CA ILE A 7 -0.05 10.44 8.16
C ILE A 7 0.41 9.63 6.96
N PHE A 8 1.12 8.55 7.21
CA PHE A 8 1.59 7.64 6.18
C PHE A 8 1.14 6.23 6.48
N VAL A 9 0.71 5.52 5.45
CA VAL A 9 0.37 4.10 5.50
C VAL A 9 1.46 3.34 4.78
N LYS A 10 2.21 2.52 5.51
CA LYS A 10 3.22 1.62 4.97
C LYS A 10 2.67 0.21 4.95
N ILE A 11 2.44 -0.33 3.76
CA ILE A 11 1.96 -1.70 3.53
C ILE A 11 3.14 -2.56 3.09
N ASN A 12 3.25 -3.75 3.65
CA ASN A 12 4.14 -4.81 3.17
C ASN A 12 3.31 -6.00 2.73
N TYR A 13 3.70 -6.64 1.64
CA TYR A 13 3.06 -7.85 1.16
C TYR A 13 4.11 -8.80 0.60
N LYS A 14 3.86 -10.12 0.75
CA LYS A 14 4.58 -11.15 0.01
C LYS A 14 3.58 -12.02 -0.72
N LEU A 15 3.90 -12.33 -1.98
CA LEU A 15 3.12 -13.19 -2.84
C LEU A 15 3.73 -14.59 -2.89
N ASN A 16 2.94 -15.60 -2.55
CA ASN A 16 3.24 -16.99 -2.78
C ASN A 16 3.00 -17.38 -4.26
N LYS A 17 3.31 -18.63 -4.64
CA LYS A 17 3.18 -19.07 -6.05
C LYS A 17 1.75 -18.95 -6.60
N ARG A 18 0.73 -19.20 -5.76
CA ARG A 18 -0.69 -19.11 -6.14
C ARG A 18 -1.10 -17.65 -6.34
N GLU A 19 -0.72 -16.77 -5.42
CA GLU A 19 -1.00 -15.34 -5.47
C GLU A 19 -0.29 -14.66 -6.65
N LYS A 20 0.94 -15.07 -7.00
CA LYS A 20 1.62 -14.60 -8.22
C LYS A 20 0.92 -15.02 -9.50
N ALA A 21 0.33 -16.23 -9.52
CA ALA A 21 -0.47 -16.69 -10.65
C ALA A 21 -1.78 -15.90 -10.74
N LEU A 22 -2.44 -15.63 -9.61
CA LEU A 22 -3.61 -14.75 -9.55
C LEU A 22 -3.29 -13.31 -9.98
N GLY A 23 -2.12 -12.78 -9.60
CA GLY A 23 -1.64 -11.46 -9.99
C GLY A 23 -1.58 -11.23 -11.49
N LYS A 24 -1.30 -12.29 -12.28
CA LYS A 24 -1.36 -12.23 -13.75
C LYS A 24 -2.79 -12.13 -14.28
N SER A 25 -3.78 -12.64 -13.54
CA SER A 25 -5.21 -12.54 -13.85
C SER A 25 -5.83 -11.21 -13.38
N ILE A 26 -5.27 -10.61 -12.33
CA ILE A 26 -5.73 -9.36 -11.70
C ILE A 26 -5.58 -8.13 -12.62
N SER A 27 -4.82 -8.20 -13.72
CA SER A 27 -4.83 -7.11 -14.72
C SER A 27 -6.23 -6.83 -15.29
N GLY A 28 -7.14 -7.81 -15.22
CA GLY A 28 -8.56 -7.64 -15.54
C GLY A 28 -9.38 -6.97 -14.42
N VAL A 29 -9.13 -7.35 -13.16
CA VAL A 29 -9.86 -6.85 -11.96
C VAL A 29 -9.47 -5.41 -11.61
N VAL A 30 -8.24 -5.03 -11.93
CA VAL A 30 -7.69 -3.68 -11.70
C VAL A 30 -8.49 -2.57 -12.41
N ARG A 31 -9.25 -2.89 -13.47
CA ARG A 31 -10.04 -1.89 -14.21
C ARG A 31 -11.19 -1.27 -13.41
N ASP A 32 -11.74 -2.00 -12.43
CA ASP A 32 -12.90 -1.54 -11.63
C ASP A 32 -12.50 -0.94 -10.28
N ILE A 33 -11.22 -1.03 -9.90
CA ILE A 33 -10.70 -0.36 -8.71
C ILE A 33 -10.48 1.11 -9.07
N ASN A 34 -11.15 2.02 -8.36
CA ASN A 34 -10.96 3.46 -8.53
C ASN A 34 -9.56 3.89 -8.05
N MET A 35 -8.54 3.56 -8.85
CA MET A 35 -7.13 3.86 -8.59
C MET A 35 -6.80 5.35 -8.71
N SER A 36 -7.75 6.18 -9.15
CA SER A 36 -7.53 7.62 -9.36
C SER A 36 -7.15 8.35 -8.07
N LYS A 37 -7.57 7.85 -6.90
CA LYS A 37 -7.34 8.50 -5.60
C LYS A 37 -5.88 8.41 -5.13
N TYR A 38 -5.14 7.35 -5.49
CA TYR A 38 -3.79 7.09 -4.95
C TYR A 38 -2.74 6.83 -6.04
N LEU A 39 -2.76 7.66 -7.11
CA LEU A 39 -1.88 7.53 -8.27
C LEU A 39 -0.37 7.64 -7.95
N LEU A 40 -0.01 8.28 -6.83
CA LEU A 40 1.38 8.53 -6.42
C LEU A 40 1.66 7.84 -5.08
N CYS A 41 2.54 6.84 -5.10
CA CYS A 41 3.06 6.17 -3.90
C CYS A 41 4.57 5.94 -4.03
N ALA A 42 5.25 5.78 -2.89
CA ALA A 42 6.64 5.33 -2.85
C ALA A 42 6.70 3.86 -2.44
N GLY A 43 7.80 3.17 -2.72
CA GLY A 43 7.89 1.77 -2.32
C GLY A 43 9.08 1.02 -2.88
N ARG A 44 9.15 -0.26 -2.50
CA ARG A 44 10.11 -1.23 -3.04
C ARG A 44 9.32 -2.42 -3.58
N TYR A 45 9.64 -2.84 -4.79
CA TYR A 45 9.08 -4.05 -5.39
C TYR A 45 10.20 -5.06 -5.67
N ASN A 46 9.93 -6.34 -5.41
CA ASN A 46 10.80 -7.45 -5.80
C ASN A 46 9.95 -8.65 -6.27
N LYS A 47 10.62 -9.70 -6.76
CA LYS A 47 9.97 -10.90 -7.31
C LYS A 47 9.01 -11.62 -6.36
N ASN A 48 9.09 -11.37 -5.05
CA ASN A 48 8.33 -12.04 -4.01
C ASN A 48 7.30 -11.14 -3.32
N GLY A 49 7.23 -9.85 -3.66
CA GLY A 49 6.32 -8.91 -3.00
C GLY A 49 6.91 -7.51 -2.95
N GLY A 50 6.44 -6.69 -2.03
CA GLY A 50 6.90 -5.32 -1.91
C GLY A 50 6.43 -4.58 -0.68
N THR A 51 6.90 -3.35 -0.59
CA THR A 51 6.47 -2.33 0.35
C THR A 51 5.88 -1.17 -0.43
N ILE A 52 4.72 -0.67 -0.03
CA ILE A 52 4.06 0.50 -0.62
C ILE A 52 3.78 1.51 0.49
N ILE A 53 4.05 2.77 0.23
CA ILE A 53 3.81 3.87 1.17
C ILE A 53 2.88 4.89 0.51
N PHE A 54 1.76 5.13 1.17
CA PHE A 54 0.80 6.18 0.83
C PHE A 54 0.84 7.28 1.88
N GLN A 55 0.63 8.52 1.45
CA GLN A 55 0.27 9.61 2.36
C GLN A 55 -1.26 9.63 2.48
N ALA A 56 -1.76 9.72 3.71
CA ALA A 56 -3.17 9.89 4.01
C ALA A 56 -3.42 11.26 4.64
N ASN A 57 -4.59 11.83 4.38
CA ASN A 57 -5.07 13.09 4.94
C ASN A 57 -5.56 12.91 6.38
N ASN A 58 -6.09 11.73 6.72
CA ASN A 58 -6.62 11.40 8.04
C ASN A 58 -6.62 9.87 8.28
N LEU A 59 -6.99 9.45 9.49
CA LEU A 59 -7.00 8.04 9.87
C LEU A 59 -8.07 7.21 9.12
N MET A 60 -9.21 7.81 8.79
CA MET A 60 -10.26 7.14 8.01
C MET A 60 -9.77 6.79 6.60
N GLU A 61 -9.03 7.70 5.97
CA GLU A 61 -8.39 7.44 4.68
C GLU A 61 -7.28 6.40 4.81
N ALA A 62 -6.53 6.40 5.92
CA ALA A 62 -5.54 5.37 6.17
C ALA A 62 -6.17 3.95 6.23
N GLU A 63 -7.31 3.81 6.92
CA GLU A 63 -8.06 2.55 6.98
C GLU A 63 -8.62 2.13 5.61
N GLU A 64 -9.09 3.09 4.81
CA GLU A 64 -9.55 2.85 3.44
C GLU A 64 -8.41 2.30 2.56
N ILE A 65 -7.21 2.89 2.63
CA ILE A 65 -6.01 2.43 1.92
C ILE A 65 -5.66 0.99 2.33
N ILE A 66 -5.71 0.68 3.62
CA ILE A 66 -5.37 -0.64 4.15
C ILE A 66 -6.35 -1.70 3.64
N SER A 67 -7.65 -1.41 3.70
CA SER A 67 -8.71 -2.37 3.40
C SER A 67 -8.88 -2.61 1.90
N ASN A 68 -8.71 -1.57 1.09
CA ASN A 68 -8.91 -1.63 -0.36
C ASN A 68 -7.62 -1.87 -1.15
N ASN A 69 -6.52 -2.21 -0.48
CA ASN A 69 -5.28 -2.53 -1.18
C ASN A 69 -5.44 -3.84 -1.99
N PRO A 70 -5.01 -3.89 -3.26
CA PRO A 70 -5.12 -5.11 -4.08
C PRO A 70 -4.39 -6.34 -3.51
N PHE A 71 -3.46 -6.13 -2.58
CA PHE A 71 -2.70 -7.19 -1.92
C PHE A 71 -3.23 -7.53 -0.51
N SER A 72 -4.38 -6.99 -0.08
CA SER A 72 -4.97 -7.25 1.24
C SER A 72 -5.26 -8.73 1.50
N HIS A 73 -5.43 -9.52 0.45
CA HIS A 73 -5.62 -10.97 0.51
C HIS A 73 -4.31 -11.77 0.59
N ALA A 74 -3.15 -11.12 0.49
CA ALA A 74 -1.87 -11.81 0.56
C ALA A 74 -1.62 -12.36 1.98
N GLU A 75 -1.16 -13.61 2.08
CA GLU A 75 -0.93 -14.29 3.37
C GLU A 75 0.00 -13.51 4.31
N ASN A 76 0.94 -12.73 3.76
CA ASN A 76 1.87 -11.89 4.53
C ASN A 76 1.59 -10.40 4.33
N TYR A 77 0.33 -10.02 4.25
CA TYR A 77 -0.09 -8.62 4.24
C TYR A 77 0.03 -8.01 5.64
N SER A 78 0.83 -6.96 5.78
CA SER A 78 0.97 -6.21 7.02
C SER A 78 1.03 -4.72 6.76
N PHE A 79 0.68 -3.91 7.76
CA PHE A 79 0.66 -2.46 7.61
C PHE A 79 1.09 -1.73 8.89
N GLU A 80 1.60 -0.52 8.73
CA GLU A 80 1.96 0.43 9.78
C GLU A 80 1.39 1.81 9.43
N ILE A 81 0.69 2.45 10.37
CA ILE A 81 0.29 3.87 10.27
C ILE A 81 1.33 4.70 11.04
N LEU A 82 1.96 5.64 10.35
CA LEU A 82 3.06 6.45 10.88
C LEU A 82 2.67 7.94 10.86
N SER A 83 2.88 8.64 11.97
CA SER A 83 2.68 10.09 12.06
C SER A 83 4.02 10.82 12.11
N GLN A 84 4.48 11.30 10.97
CA GLN A 84 5.78 11.98 10.84
C GLN A 84 5.83 12.92 9.64
N ASN A 85 6.90 13.72 9.51
CA ASN A 85 7.04 14.67 8.39
C ASN A 85 7.79 14.10 7.17
N ARG A 86 8.48 12.97 7.34
CA ARG A 86 9.25 12.30 6.29
C ARG A 86 9.37 10.81 6.60
N ILE A 87 9.47 10.00 5.55
CA ILE A 87 9.84 8.59 5.64
C ILE A 87 11.06 8.34 4.76
N ALA A 88 12.00 7.57 5.28
CA ALA A 88 13.07 6.99 4.49
C ALA A 88 12.80 5.49 4.29
N LEU A 89 12.96 5.04 3.05
CA LEU A 89 12.99 3.62 2.71
C LEU A 89 14.44 3.14 2.89
N TYR A 90 14.77 2.60 4.07
CA TYR A 90 16.09 2.02 4.33
C TYR A 90 16.21 0.62 3.68
N ASN A 91 17.45 0.22 3.35
CA ASN A 91 17.79 -1.08 2.76
C ASN A 91 18.03 -2.17 3.80
#